data_AF-A0A9C8KA18-F1
#
_entry.id   AF-A0A9C8KA18-F1
#
_cell.length_a   1.000
_cell.length_b   1.000
_cell.length_c   1.000
_cell.angle_alpha   90.00
_cell.angle_beta   90.00
_cell.angle_gamma   90.00
#
_symmetry.space_group_name_H-M   'P 1'
#
loop_
_entity.id
_entity.type
_entity.pdbx_description
1 polymer ?
#
loop_
_entity_poly.entity_id
_entity_poly.type
_entity_poly.pdbx_seq_one_letter_code
_entity_poly.pdbx_strand_id
1 'polypeptide(L)'
;SYNYYFILFGYTVLVALVSLMLFLFLNKYRPEIFDNNTKVSFIFFNILLMVFVTTLVVKYDETYVFVVPLCILPLLLKTFFDARLGLLVHVLTVLILGFVVPNSFEYIFLQIIAGIVTILTVSELYKRANLFITVAQITLIYIIGYLAFHIIHEGSLENIIWFTLGSFLLSGMITLFVQPLIYVYEKLFGLVSDVSLLELSDTNSKLLKELSNKAPGSFNHSLQVANLAEAAANEIGANAMLVRVGALYHDIGKMLHPSFFTENQITNVNPHDELLPKESAKIIINHVIDGIELARKNNLPDRVIDFIRSHHGSTLVYYFYKKQQELEEDVDEAAFRYPGPLPFSKETAILMMSDSVEAASKSLKNPTFLMIDEFVDKIIAGQMAADQFINADITFKEIEIIKKVLKQKLTNIYHLRVEYPE
;
A
#
# COMPACT_ATOMS: atom_id res chain seq x y z
N SER A 1 -0.42 5.83 55.38
CA SER A 1 0.49 5.48 54.29
C SER A 1 -0.35 5.13 53.07
N TYR A 2 -0.12 5.78 51.94
CA TYR A 2 -0.81 5.39 50.71
C TYR A 2 -0.33 3.99 50.31
N ASN A 3 -1.25 3.06 50.14
CA ASN A 3 -0.90 1.72 49.74
C ASN A 3 -0.55 1.74 48.24
N TYR A 4 0.75 1.65 47.95
CA TYR A 4 1.33 1.65 46.61
C TYR A 4 0.59 0.72 45.64
N TYR A 5 0.14 -0.45 46.12
CA TYR A 5 -0.59 -1.41 45.29
C TYR A 5 -1.95 -0.89 44.81
N PHE A 6 -2.68 -0.12 45.62
CA PHE A 6 -3.95 0.49 45.20
C PHE A 6 -3.74 1.60 44.16
N ILE A 7 -2.67 2.40 44.29
CA ILE A 7 -2.32 3.42 43.29
C ILE A 7 -1.95 2.76 41.97
N LEU A 8 -1.08 1.74 42.02
CA LEU A 8 -0.69 0.99 40.82
C LEU A 8 -1.91 0.34 40.15
N PHE A 9 -2.81 -0.28 40.94
CA PHE A 9 -4.05 -0.85 40.44
C PHE A 9 -4.92 0.20 39.73
N GLY A 10 -5.07 1.40 40.31
CA GLY A 10 -5.80 2.51 39.67
C GLY A 10 -5.22 2.88 38.30
N TYR A 11 -3.90 3.05 38.19
CA TYR A 11 -3.26 3.31 36.91
C TYR A 11 -3.43 2.17 35.91
N THR A 12 -3.30 0.92 36.36
CA THR A 12 -3.53 -0.26 35.50
C THR A 12 -4.95 -0.29 34.95
N VAL A 13 -5.97 -0.01 35.77
CA VAL A 13 -7.36 0.04 35.32
C VAL A 13 -7.56 1.12 34.26
N LEU A 14 -7.02 2.32 34.46
CA LEU A 14 -7.16 3.42 33.50
C LEU A 14 -6.48 3.11 32.16
N VAL A 15 -5.25 2.59 32.18
CA VAL A 15 -4.54 2.17 30.96
C VAL A 15 -5.28 1.03 30.26
N ALA A 16 -5.83 0.07 31.03
CA ALA A 16 -6.61 -1.03 30.48
C ALA A 16 -7.89 -0.54 29.80
N LEU A 17 -8.58 0.46 30.37
CA LEU A 17 -9.78 1.05 29.76
C LEU A 17 -9.46 1.74 28.42
N VAL A 18 -8.40 2.53 28.36
CA VAL A 18 -7.95 3.17 27.11
C VAL A 18 -7.55 2.12 26.06
N SER A 19 -6.81 1.10 26.48
CA SER A 19 -6.39 0.00 25.59
C SER A 19 -7.59 -0.81 25.08
N LEU A 20 -8.57 -1.08 25.95
CA LEU A 20 -9.81 -1.76 25.59
C LEU A 20 -10.61 -0.95 24.57
N MET A 21 -10.68 0.38 24.73
CA MET A 21 -11.36 1.25 23.77
C MET A 21 -10.72 1.16 22.37
N LEU A 22 -9.39 1.16 22.29
CA LEU A 22 -8.67 0.96 21.03
C LEU A 22 -8.95 -0.44 20.44
N PHE A 23 -8.90 -1.48 21.27
CA PHE A 23 -9.16 -2.84 20.84
C PHE A 23 -10.57 -3.02 20.28
N LEU A 24 -11.59 -2.47 20.96
CA LEU A 24 -12.97 -2.48 20.49
C LEU A 24 -13.16 -1.68 19.20
N PHE A 25 -12.47 -0.55 19.06
CA PHE A 25 -12.48 0.23 17.83
C PHE A 25 -11.90 -0.57 16.66
N LEU A 26 -10.75 -1.22 16.85
CA LEU A 26 -10.11 -2.03 15.81
C LEU A 26 -11.02 -3.19 15.39
N ASN A 27 -11.56 -3.94 16.36
CA ASN A 27 -12.48 -5.05 16.07
C ASN A 27 -13.73 -4.60 15.29
N LYS A 28 -14.33 -3.46 15.67
CA LYS A 28 -15.61 -3.03 15.09
C LYS A 28 -15.46 -2.29 13.75
N TYR A 29 -14.42 -1.48 13.59
CA TYR A 29 -14.29 -0.54 12.47
C TYR A 29 -13.10 -0.83 11.55
N ARG A 30 -12.17 -1.69 11.97
CA ARG A 30 -10.94 -2.01 11.23
C ARG A 30 -10.60 -3.52 11.29
N PRO A 31 -11.52 -4.43 10.88
CA PRO A 31 -11.29 -5.88 10.96
C PRO A 31 -10.02 -6.32 10.24
N GLU A 32 -9.73 -5.79 9.05
CA GLU A 32 -8.48 -6.08 8.30
C GLU A 32 -7.17 -5.72 9.04
N ILE A 33 -7.25 -4.79 10.00
CA ILE A 33 -6.13 -4.42 10.86
C ILE A 33 -6.14 -5.32 12.09
N PHE A 34 -7.31 -5.54 12.68
CA PHE A 34 -7.51 -6.36 13.87
C PHE A 34 -7.08 -7.82 13.67
N ASP A 35 -7.42 -8.42 12.52
CA ASP A 35 -7.10 -9.83 12.20
C ASP A 35 -5.63 -10.03 11.82
N ASN A 36 -4.86 -8.95 11.68
CA ASN A 36 -3.44 -9.01 11.35
C ASN A 36 -2.59 -8.67 12.59
N ASN A 37 -2.03 -9.71 13.22
CA ASN A 37 -1.18 -9.58 14.41
C ASN A 37 -0.03 -8.58 14.24
N THR A 38 0.57 -8.49 13.05
CA THR A 38 1.68 -7.56 12.79
C THR A 38 1.20 -6.11 12.81
N LYS A 39 0.06 -5.82 12.20
CA LYS A 39 -0.54 -4.47 12.21
C LYS A 39 -1.00 -4.06 13.61
N VAL A 40 -1.63 -4.97 14.37
CA VAL A 40 -2.01 -4.71 15.77
C VAL A 40 -0.77 -4.47 16.63
N SER A 41 0.25 -5.33 16.50
CA SER A 41 1.51 -5.20 17.24
C SER A 41 2.21 -3.88 16.94
N PHE A 42 2.23 -3.44 15.68
CA PHE A 42 2.75 -2.13 15.29
C PHE A 42 2.11 -1.00 16.08
N ILE A 43 0.78 -0.99 16.16
CA ILE A 43 0.02 0.09 16.84
C ILE A 43 0.37 0.11 18.33
N PHE A 44 0.24 -1.03 19.01
CA PHE A 44 0.52 -1.10 20.45
C PHE A 44 1.99 -0.86 20.79
N PHE A 45 2.92 -1.36 19.97
CA PHE A 45 4.35 -1.09 20.13
C PHE A 45 4.63 0.42 20.12
N ASN A 46 4.05 1.16 19.18
CA ASN A 46 4.26 2.61 19.07
C ASN A 46 3.65 3.39 20.25
N ILE A 47 2.47 2.99 20.75
CA ILE A 47 1.88 3.57 21.96
C ILE A 47 2.81 3.36 23.15
N LEU A 48 3.25 2.11 23.37
CA LEU A 48 4.14 1.77 24.48
C LEU A 48 5.48 2.49 24.37
N LEU A 49 6.04 2.59 23.17
CA LEU A 49 7.30 3.30 22.91
C LEU A 49 7.16 4.79 23.28
N MET A 50 6.11 5.46 22.84
CA MET A 50 5.88 6.88 23.16
C MET A 50 5.64 7.09 24.66
N VAL A 51 4.83 6.24 25.30
CA VAL A 51 4.63 6.29 26.76
C VAL A 51 5.94 6.08 27.50
N PHE A 52 6.73 5.10 27.09
CA PHE A 52 8.03 4.79 27.69
C PHE A 52 9.02 5.94 27.55
N VAL A 53 9.19 6.50 26.35
CA VAL A 53 10.12 7.61 26.08
C VAL A 53 9.72 8.85 26.88
N THR A 54 8.45 9.25 26.84
CA THR A 54 7.98 10.41 27.62
C THR A 54 8.16 10.19 29.12
N THR A 55 7.87 9.00 29.63
CA THR A 55 8.07 8.68 31.05
C THR A 55 9.54 8.76 31.44
N LEU A 56 10.46 8.28 30.61
CA LEU A 56 11.90 8.39 30.86
C LEU A 56 12.36 9.85 30.89
N VAL A 57 11.90 10.66 29.94
CA VAL A 57 12.24 12.10 29.88
C VAL A 57 11.73 12.82 31.12
N VAL A 58 10.46 12.63 31.48
CA VAL A 58 9.86 13.27 32.69
C VAL A 58 10.58 12.85 33.97
N LYS A 59 10.98 11.57 34.08
CA LYS A 59 11.74 11.08 35.24
C LYS A 59 13.15 11.65 35.32
N TYR A 60 13.77 11.95 34.17
CA TYR A 60 15.09 12.56 34.12
C TYR A 60 15.00 14.04 34.50
N ASP A 61 14.15 14.79 33.79
CA ASP A 61 13.83 16.18 34.07
C ASP A 61 12.57 16.57 33.29
N GLU A 62 11.54 17.00 34.02
CA GLU A 62 10.22 17.29 33.47
C GLU A 62 10.19 18.49 32.51
N THR A 63 11.19 19.37 32.57
CA THR A 63 11.31 20.53 31.66
C THR A 63 11.53 20.12 30.21
N TYR A 64 12.05 18.90 29.96
CA TYR A 64 12.31 18.37 28.63
C TYR A 64 11.08 17.68 27.99
N VAL A 65 9.93 17.64 28.66
CA VAL A 65 8.75 16.86 28.20
C VAL A 65 8.31 17.22 26.78
N PHE A 66 8.46 18.49 26.37
CA PHE A 66 8.08 18.98 25.05
C PHE A 66 9.11 18.68 23.95
N VAL A 67 10.31 18.19 24.29
CA VAL A 67 11.30 17.70 23.31
C VAL A 67 10.83 16.40 22.66
N VAL A 68 10.00 15.61 23.36
CA VAL A 68 9.50 14.33 22.83
C VAL A 68 8.60 14.58 21.61
N PRO A 69 8.94 14.03 20.43
CA PRO A 69 8.25 14.32 19.18
C PRO A 69 6.98 13.46 19.03
N LEU A 70 5.98 13.67 19.88
CA LEU A 70 4.78 12.82 19.92
C LEU A 70 4.03 12.80 18.59
N CYS A 71 4.11 13.88 17.79
CA CYS A 71 3.51 13.94 16.44
C CYS A 71 4.10 12.94 15.43
N ILE A 72 5.22 12.28 15.73
CA ILE A 72 5.70 11.13 14.93
C ILE A 72 4.64 10.01 14.92
N LEU A 73 3.94 9.78 16.04
CA LEU A 73 2.95 8.71 16.17
C LEU A 73 1.80 8.82 15.13
N PRO A 74 1.05 9.94 15.05
CA PRO A 74 -0.01 10.09 14.05
C PRO A 74 0.52 10.11 12.62
N LEU A 75 1.75 10.61 12.38
CA LEU A 75 2.38 10.54 11.05
C LEU A 75 2.63 9.10 10.62
N LEU A 76 3.27 8.29 11.47
CA LEU A 76 3.56 6.88 11.18
C LEU A 76 2.28 6.09 10.93
N LEU A 77 1.27 6.28 11.77
CA LEU A 77 0.01 5.57 11.61
C LEU A 77 -0.77 6.02 10.37
N LYS A 78 -0.72 7.31 10.02
CA LYS A 78 -1.28 7.81 8.76
C LYS A 78 -0.56 7.21 7.55
N THR A 79 0.75 7.01 7.62
CA THR A 79 1.55 6.43 6.52
C THR A 79 1.23 4.97 6.26
N PHE A 80 1.07 4.15 7.30
CA PHE A 80 0.85 2.70 7.14
C PHE A 80 -0.62 2.28 7.12
N PHE A 81 -1.51 3.12 7.64
CA PHE A 81 -2.94 2.86 7.75
C PHE A 81 -3.73 4.03 7.16
N ASP A 82 -4.37 4.81 8.02
CA ASP A 82 -5.22 5.92 7.63
C ASP A 82 -5.24 7.02 8.70
N ALA A 83 -5.63 8.22 8.27
CA ALA A 83 -5.68 9.41 9.11
C ALA A 83 -6.62 9.26 10.33
N ARG A 84 -7.73 8.53 10.21
CA ARG A 84 -8.71 8.39 11.31
C ARG A 84 -8.15 7.52 12.42
N LEU A 85 -7.54 6.39 12.05
CA LEU A 85 -6.86 5.53 13.02
C LEU A 85 -5.67 6.26 13.67
N GLY A 86 -4.86 6.95 12.86
CA GLY A 86 -3.72 7.71 13.37
C GLY A 86 -4.10 8.76 14.42
N LEU A 87 -5.17 9.53 14.17
CA LEU A 87 -5.68 10.51 15.13
C LEU A 87 -6.21 9.85 16.41
N LEU A 88 -7.00 8.77 16.28
CA LEU A 88 -7.58 8.08 17.43
C LEU A 88 -6.48 7.54 18.35
N VAL A 89 -5.48 6.85 17.79
CA VAL A 89 -4.37 6.29 18.57
C VAL A 89 -3.54 7.41 19.22
N HIS A 90 -3.33 8.52 18.52
CA HIS A 90 -2.65 9.69 19.08
C HIS A 90 -3.40 10.24 20.30
N VAL A 91 -4.70 10.49 20.18
CA VAL A 91 -5.54 10.98 21.29
C VAL A 91 -5.50 10.02 22.48
N LEU A 92 -5.62 8.72 22.24
CA LEU A 92 -5.56 7.73 23.32
C LEU A 92 -4.19 7.68 23.99
N THR A 93 -3.12 7.84 23.23
CA THR A 93 -1.75 7.92 23.77
C THR A 93 -1.57 9.18 24.62
N VAL A 94 -2.07 10.32 24.17
CA VAL A 94 -2.06 11.58 24.93
C VAL A 94 -2.84 11.45 26.23
N LEU A 95 -3.99 10.76 26.22
CA LEU A 95 -4.76 10.49 27.45
C LEU A 95 -3.97 9.65 28.46
N ILE A 96 -3.24 8.64 28.00
CA ILE A 96 -2.36 7.85 28.88
C ILE A 96 -1.23 8.73 29.43
N LEU A 97 -0.59 9.54 28.58
CA LEU A 97 0.49 10.44 28.98
C LEU A 97 0.03 11.54 29.96
N GLY A 98 -1.24 11.92 29.94
CA GLY A 98 -1.84 12.85 30.90
C GLY A 98 -1.68 12.44 32.36
N PHE A 99 -1.47 11.15 32.64
CA PHE A 99 -1.18 10.64 33.98
C PHE A 99 0.31 10.67 34.36
N VAL A 100 1.19 10.94 33.40
CA VAL A 100 2.65 10.88 33.55
C VAL A 100 3.27 12.27 33.64
N VAL A 101 2.78 13.21 32.84
CA VAL A 101 3.40 14.55 32.67
C VAL A 101 2.92 15.55 33.73
N PRO A 102 3.77 16.52 34.13
CA PRO A 102 3.30 17.67 34.91
C PRO A 102 2.41 18.58 34.05
N ASN A 103 1.59 19.41 34.68
CA ASN A 103 0.66 20.33 34.00
C ASN A 103 -0.13 19.64 32.88
N SER A 104 -0.73 18.49 33.22
CA SER A 104 -1.31 17.56 32.25
C SER A 104 -2.35 18.19 31.33
N PHE A 105 -3.13 19.17 31.79
CA PHE A 105 -4.10 19.85 30.95
C PHE A 105 -3.45 20.63 29.80
N GLU A 106 -2.42 21.43 30.08
CA GLU A 106 -1.68 22.18 29.06
C GLU A 106 -1.03 21.23 28.05
N TYR A 107 -0.35 20.19 28.55
CA TYR A 107 0.28 19.20 27.71
C TYR A 107 -0.73 18.49 26.80
N ILE A 108 -1.83 17.99 27.35
CA ILE A 108 -2.89 17.30 26.58
C ILE A 108 -3.45 18.24 25.51
N PHE A 109 -3.76 19.48 25.85
CA PHE A 109 -4.32 20.45 24.91
C PHE A 109 -3.37 20.71 23.73
N LEU A 110 -2.10 21.01 24.03
CA LEU A 110 -1.07 21.26 23.02
C LEU A 110 -0.89 20.04 22.10
N GLN A 111 -0.76 18.84 22.68
CA GLN A 111 -0.55 17.62 21.91
C GLN A 111 -1.75 17.23 21.05
N ILE A 112 -2.99 17.44 21.52
CA ILE A 112 -4.19 17.17 20.74
C ILE A 112 -4.25 18.09 19.52
N ILE A 113 -4.07 19.41 19.71
CA ILE A 113 -4.13 20.37 18.60
C ILE A 113 -3.02 20.09 17.59
N ALA A 114 -1.79 19.86 18.05
CA ALA A 114 -0.67 19.53 17.16
C ALA A 114 -0.92 18.22 16.41
N GLY A 115 -1.49 17.20 17.05
CA GLY A 115 -1.90 15.95 16.40
C GLY A 115 -2.96 16.16 15.32
N ILE A 116 -3.97 17.01 15.57
CA ILE A 116 -4.99 17.37 14.58
C ILE A 116 -4.35 18.07 13.39
N VAL A 117 -3.49 19.08 13.62
CA VAL A 117 -2.77 19.78 12.55
C VAL A 117 -1.96 18.79 11.71
N THR A 118 -1.20 17.91 12.37
CA THR A 118 -0.41 16.85 11.73
C THR A 118 -1.23 15.99 10.76
N ILE A 119 -2.45 15.64 11.15
CA ILE A 119 -3.35 14.82 10.33
C ILE A 119 -3.98 15.62 9.19
N LEU A 120 -4.34 16.88 9.42
CA LEU A 120 -4.97 17.77 8.44
C LEU A 120 -3.99 18.28 7.36
N THR A 121 -2.68 18.29 7.64
CA THR A 121 -1.67 18.68 6.63
C THR A 121 -1.60 17.68 5.48
N VAL A 122 -1.17 18.18 4.31
CA VAL A 122 -1.07 17.50 3.01
C VAL A 122 -0.52 16.07 3.15
N SER A 123 -1.24 15.12 2.56
CA SER A 123 -1.04 13.67 2.73
C SER A 123 0.24 13.11 2.10
N GLU A 124 0.88 13.84 1.17
CA GLU A 124 2.05 13.37 0.42
C GLU A 124 3.35 13.56 1.23
N LEU A 125 3.51 12.81 2.32
CA LEU A 125 4.70 12.88 3.19
C LEU A 125 6.00 12.43 2.50
N TYR A 126 5.90 11.77 1.35
CA TYR A 126 7.04 11.42 0.50
C TYR A 126 7.69 12.66 -0.14
N LYS A 127 6.94 13.75 -0.35
CA LYS A 127 7.51 15.02 -0.80
C LYS A 127 8.18 15.70 0.39
N ARG A 128 9.52 15.80 0.37
CA ARG A 128 10.31 16.42 1.45
C ARG A 128 9.77 17.81 1.84
N ALA A 129 9.37 18.62 0.87
CA ALA A 129 8.79 19.94 1.11
C ALA A 129 7.53 19.88 2.01
N ASN A 130 6.64 18.91 1.79
CA ASN A 130 5.41 18.76 2.57
C ASN A 130 5.71 18.36 4.02
N LEU A 131 6.74 17.54 4.25
CA LEU A 131 7.18 17.19 5.60
C LEU A 131 7.72 18.42 6.35
N PHE A 132 8.55 19.25 5.71
CA PHE A 132 9.03 20.49 6.32
C PHE A 132 7.88 21.47 6.63
N ILE A 133 6.90 21.60 5.74
CA ILE A 133 5.70 22.41 5.97
C ILE A 133 4.92 21.88 7.17
N THR A 134 4.72 20.56 7.25
CA THR A 134 4.01 19.91 8.38
C THR A 134 4.72 20.18 9.69
N VAL A 135 6.04 20.00 9.73
CA VAL A 135 6.86 20.27 10.92
C VAL A 135 6.80 21.74 11.32
N ALA A 136 6.88 22.67 10.37
CA ALA A 136 6.76 24.09 10.65
C ALA A 136 5.39 24.45 11.25
N GLN A 137 4.31 23.86 10.74
CA GLN A 137 2.95 24.06 11.26
C GLN A 137 2.78 23.50 12.68
N ILE A 138 3.32 22.30 12.95
CA ILE A 138 3.33 21.69 14.28
C ILE A 138 4.07 22.59 15.28
N THR A 139 5.26 23.05 14.92
CA THR A 139 6.05 23.91 15.81
C THR A 139 5.37 25.26 16.05
N LEU A 140 4.78 25.86 15.00
CA LEU A 140 4.05 27.11 15.12
C LEU A 140 2.85 26.97 16.08
N ILE A 141 2.07 25.88 15.97
CA ILE A 141 0.90 25.71 16.83
C ILE A 141 1.28 25.44 18.29
N TYR A 142 2.40 24.77 18.53
CA TYR A 142 2.95 24.66 19.88
C TYR A 142 3.35 26.01 20.46
N ILE A 143 4.07 26.84 19.69
CA ILE A 143 4.48 28.17 20.13
C ILE A 143 3.26 29.03 20.46
N ILE A 144 2.26 29.08 19.56
CA ILE A 144 1.05 29.87 19.78
C ILE A 144 0.29 29.38 21.01
N GLY A 145 0.08 28.06 21.13
CA GLY A 145 -0.64 27.48 22.26
C GLY A 145 0.06 27.73 23.59
N TYR A 146 1.38 27.54 23.64
CA TYR A 146 2.18 27.78 24.83
C TYR A 146 2.15 29.25 25.25
N LEU A 147 2.31 30.19 24.31
CA LEU A 147 2.21 31.62 24.61
C LEU A 147 0.82 32.00 25.15
N ALA A 148 -0.24 31.38 24.64
CA ALA A 148 -1.59 31.60 25.17
C ALA A 148 -1.73 31.09 26.62
N PHE A 149 -1.23 29.89 26.93
CA PHE A 149 -1.19 29.38 28.31
C PHE A 149 -0.31 30.25 29.21
N HIS A 150 0.85 30.70 28.73
CA HIS A 150 1.74 31.59 29.48
C HIS A 150 1.03 32.90 29.86
N ILE A 151 0.32 33.53 28.92
CA ILE A 151 -0.49 34.73 29.20
C ILE A 151 -1.58 34.45 30.22
N ILE A 152 -2.25 33.29 30.16
CA ILE A 152 -3.31 32.92 31.11
C ILE A 152 -2.74 32.76 32.53
N HIS A 153 -1.58 32.13 32.68
CA HIS A 153 -0.98 31.86 34.00
C HIS A 153 -0.28 33.09 34.59
N GLU A 154 0.48 33.84 33.77
CA GLU A 154 1.35 34.92 34.24
C GLU A 154 0.76 36.32 34.02
N GLY A 155 -0.34 36.45 33.26
CA GLY A 155 -0.98 37.73 32.95
C GLY A 155 -0.12 38.69 32.10
N SER A 156 1.01 38.23 31.57
CA SER A 156 1.94 39.03 30.77
C SER A 156 2.76 38.15 29.82
N LEU A 157 3.54 38.79 28.94
CA LEU A 157 4.57 38.13 28.13
C LEU A 157 5.98 38.28 28.74
N GLU A 158 6.07 38.76 29.97
CA GLU A 158 7.33 38.80 30.68
C GLU A 158 7.69 37.39 31.20
N ASN A 159 8.98 37.13 31.44
CA ASN A 159 9.49 35.88 32.00
C ASN A 159 9.14 34.61 31.20
N ILE A 160 8.99 34.72 29.87
CA ILE A 160 8.82 33.55 29.00
C ILE A 160 10.00 32.59 29.17
N ILE A 161 9.67 31.31 29.37
CA ILE A 161 10.65 30.22 29.42
C ILE A 161 11.10 29.90 27.99
N TRP A 162 12.13 30.60 27.53
CA TRP A 162 12.71 30.42 26.19
C TRP A 162 13.16 28.98 25.90
N PHE A 163 13.51 28.24 26.94
CA PHE A 163 13.84 26.82 26.83
C PHE A 163 12.67 25.97 26.30
N THR A 164 11.44 26.27 26.70
CA THR A 164 10.23 25.57 26.21
C THR A 164 10.02 25.83 24.71
N LEU A 165 10.21 27.07 24.26
CA LEU A 165 10.16 27.43 22.84
C LEU A 165 11.25 26.70 22.03
N GLY A 166 12.47 26.62 22.57
CA GLY A 166 13.56 25.82 22.00
C GLY A 166 13.23 24.33 21.92
N SER A 167 12.51 23.79 22.91
CA SER A 167 12.06 22.40 22.93
C SER A 167 11.07 22.09 21.82
N PHE A 168 10.15 23.00 21.48
CA PHE A 168 9.26 22.82 20.33
C PHE A 168 10.00 22.79 19.00
N LEU A 169 10.99 23.67 18.81
CA LEU A 169 11.86 23.65 17.63
C LEU A 169 12.61 22.31 17.53
N LEU A 170 13.20 21.86 18.63
CA LEU A 170 13.94 20.59 18.67
C LEU A 170 13.01 19.40 18.40
N SER A 171 11.83 19.37 19.00
CA SER A 171 10.80 18.35 18.76
C SER A 171 10.36 18.30 17.29
N GLY A 172 10.15 19.46 16.68
CA GLY A 172 9.89 19.57 15.24
C GLY A 172 11.05 19.02 14.39
N MET A 173 12.29 19.37 14.73
CA MET A 173 13.47 18.83 14.03
C MET A 173 13.59 17.32 14.17
N ILE A 174 13.35 16.76 15.35
CA ILE A 174 13.35 15.30 15.56
C ILE A 174 12.22 14.64 14.76
N THR A 175 11.07 15.30 14.60
CA THR A 175 9.95 14.79 13.80
C THR A 175 10.33 14.57 12.33
N LEU A 176 11.32 15.28 11.78
CA LEU A 176 11.83 15.04 10.42
C LEU A 176 12.40 13.62 10.24
N PHE A 177 12.86 12.98 11.33
CA PHE A 177 13.35 11.60 11.30
C PHE A 177 12.22 10.56 11.14
N VAL A 178 10.97 10.98 10.98
CA VAL A 178 9.87 10.06 10.63
C VAL A 178 10.12 9.34 9.30
N GLN A 179 10.74 9.98 8.31
CA GLN A 179 11.05 9.34 7.01
C GLN A 179 11.99 8.14 7.13
N PRO A 180 13.21 8.27 7.71
CA PRO A 180 14.05 7.10 7.92
C PRO A 180 13.40 6.07 8.86
N LEU A 181 12.58 6.51 9.81
CA LEU A 181 11.84 5.61 10.70
C LEU A 181 10.80 4.77 9.95
N ILE A 182 10.11 5.34 8.95
CA ILE A 182 9.18 4.61 8.07
C ILE A 182 9.93 3.44 7.41
N TYR A 183 11.11 3.68 6.83
CA TYR A 183 11.90 2.61 6.19
C TYR A 183 12.31 1.50 7.18
N VAL A 184 12.73 1.87 8.39
CA VAL A 184 13.05 0.89 9.45
C VAL A 184 11.82 0.03 9.77
N TYR A 185 10.65 0.66 9.87
CA TYR A 185 9.40 0.00 10.21
C TYR A 185 8.88 -0.90 9.09
N GLU A 186 9.07 -0.54 7.83
CA GLU A 186 8.77 -1.43 6.69
C GLU A 186 9.52 -2.76 6.81
N LYS A 187 10.80 -2.71 7.18
CA LYS A 187 11.62 -3.92 7.35
C LYS A 187 11.26 -4.71 8.61
N LEU A 188 11.00 -4.04 9.74
CA LEU A 188 10.67 -4.71 11.00
C LEU A 188 9.27 -5.35 10.99
N PHE A 189 8.30 -4.71 10.33
CA PHE A 189 6.89 -5.12 10.34
C PHE A 189 6.40 -5.67 8.99
N GLY A 190 7.25 -5.76 7.96
CA GLY A 190 6.86 -6.24 6.62
C GLY A 190 5.77 -5.37 5.98
N LEU A 191 5.67 -4.10 6.37
CA LEU A 191 4.71 -3.15 5.84
C LEU A 191 5.29 -2.45 4.60
N VAL A 192 4.42 -1.81 3.81
CA VAL A 192 4.80 -1.06 2.62
C VAL A 192 4.15 0.31 2.68
N SER A 193 4.96 1.36 2.56
CA SER A 193 4.52 2.75 2.47
C SER A 193 4.47 3.25 1.03
N ASP A 194 3.73 4.34 0.81
CA ASP A 194 3.67 5.01 -0.48
C ASP A 194 5.04 5.53 -0.96
N VAL A 195 5.96 5.83 -0.03
CA VAL A 195 7.33 6.25 -0.37
C VAL A 195 8.05 5.12 -1.10
N SER A 196 8.03 3.93 -0.50
CA SER A 196 8.68 2.75 -1.09
C SER A 196 7.99 2.29 -2.37
N LEU A 197 6.67 2.41 -2.47
CA LEU A 197 5.97 2.17 -3.73
C LEU A 197 6.38 3.18 -4.82
N LEU A 198 6.52 4.47 -4.47
CA LEU A 198 6.97 5.48 -5.41
C LEU A 198 8.39 5.18 -5.92
N GLU A 199 9.31 4.77 -5.04
CA GLU A 199 10.65 4.36 -5.45
C GLU A 199 10.63 3.14 -6.37
N LEU A 200 9.78 2.14 -6.07
CA LEU A 200 9.59 0.97 -6.92
C LEU A 200 8.90 1.30 -8.25
N SER A 201 8.17 2.40 -8.34
CA SER A 201 7.56 2.85 -9.59
C SER A 201 8.55 3.45 -10.60
N ASP A 202 9.80 3.72 -10.17
CA ASP A 202 10.85 4.20 -11.07
C ASP A 202 11.28 3.09 -12.04
N THR A 203 10.93 3.27 -13.31
CA THR A 203 11.27 2.36 -14.40
C THR A 203 12.76 2.28 -14.70
N ASN A 204 13.56 3.22 -14.17
CA ASN A 204 15.02 3.18 -14.23
C ASN A 204 15.66 2.38 -13.08
N SER A 205 14.85 1.86 -12.15
CA SER A 205 15.33 0.96 -11.10
C SER A 205 16.05 -0.25 -11.73
N LYS A 206 17.04 -0.78 -11.00
CA LYS A 206 17.94 -1.83 -11.51
C LYS A 206 17.18 -3.01 -12.14
N LEU A 207 16.14 -3.50 -11.46
CA LEU A 207 15.38 -4.67 -11.88
C LEU A 207 14.47 -4.38 -13.08
N LEU A 208 13.77 -3.25 -13.11
CA LEU A 208 12.93 -2.87 -14.26
C LEU A 208 13.77 -2.53 -15.49
N LYS A 209 14.95 -1.95 -15.31
CA LYS A 209 15.92 -1.73 -16.38
C LYS A 209 16.47 -3.06 -16.93
N GLU A 210 16.69 -4.04 -16.06
CA GLU A 210 17.06 -5.39 -16.50
C GLU A 210 15.94 -6.06 -17.31
N LEU A 211 14.69 -5.96 -16.85
CA LEU A 211 13.52 -6.41 -17.59
C LEU A 211 13.43 -5.73 -18.97
N SER A 212 13.56 -4.40 -19.01
CA SER A 212 13.55 -3.61 -20.25
C SER A 212 14.63 -4.05 -21.25
N ASN A 213 15.83 -4.38 -20.77
CA ASN A 213 16.94 -4.82 -21.63
C ASN A 213 16.78 -6.28 -22.11
N LYS A 214 16.31 -7.18 -21.25
CA LYS A 214 16.23 -8.63 -21.55
C LYS A 214 14.92 -9.04 -22.22
N ALA A 215 13.81 -8.40 -21.86
CA ALA A 215 12.46 -8.68 -22.34
C ALA A 215 11.70 -7.36 -22.61
N PRO A 216 12.11 -6.58 -23.64
CA PRO A 216 11.54 -5.26 -23.92
C PRO A 216 10.04 -5.29 -24.24
N GLY A 217 9.54 -6.39 -24.83
CA GLY A 217 8.12 -6.60 -25.09
C GLY A 217 7.31 -6.72 -23.82
N SER A 218 7.73 -7.59 -22.89
CA SER A 218 7.08 -7.76 -21.59
C SER A 218 7.19 -6.49 -20.74
N PHE A 219 8.28 -5.74 -20.85
CA PHE A 219 8.40 -4.42 -20.21
C PHE A 219 7.36 -3.42 -20.73
N ASN A 220 7.22 -3.30 -22.06
CA ASN A 220 6.22 -2.40 -22.66
C ASN A 220 4.79 -2.83 -22.33
N HIS A 221 4.53 -4.14 -22.33
CA HIS A 221 3.27 -4.72 -21.88
C HIS A 221 2.97 -4.32 -20.42
N SER A 222 3.93 -4.53 -19.52
CA SER A 222 3.79 -4.19 -18.10
C SER A 222 3.50 -2.69 -17.89
N LEU A 223 4.08 -1.80 -18.70
CA LEU A 223 3.77 -0.37 -18.68
C LEU A 223 2.32 -0.07 -19.10
N GLN A 224 1.81 -0.75 -20.13
CA GLN A 224 0.43 -0.58 -20.58
C GLN A 224 -0.55 -1.10 -19.53
N VAL A 225 -0.30 -2.30 -19.00
CA VAL A 225 -1.09 -2.89 -17.92
C VAL A 225 -1.08 -1.98 -16.69
N ALA A 226 0.07 -1.41 -16.30
CA ALA A 226 0.16 -0.48 -15.18
C ALA A 226 -0.73 0.75 -15.36
N ASN A 227 -0.76 1.34 -16.56
CA ASN A 227 -1.59 2.51 -16.85
C ASN A 227 -3.10 2.18 -16.86
N LEU A 228 -3.48 0.99 -17.33
CA LEU A 228 -4.87 0.51 -17.30
C LEU A 228 -5.32 0.23 -15.87
N ALA A 229 -4.53 -0.54 -15.14
CA ALA A 229 -4.82 -1.01 -13.80
C ALA A 229 -4.85 0.14 -12.79
N GLU A 230 -3.92 1.09 -12.87
CA GLU A 230 -3.90 2.29 -12.03
C GLU A 230 -5.15 3.15 -12.24
N ALA A 231 -5.57 3.34 -13.49
CA ALA A 231 -6.78 4.10 -13.79
C ALA A 231 -8.03 3.42 -13.22
N ALA A 232 -8.13 2.10 -13.36
CA ALA A 232 -9.22 1.31 -12.79
C ALA A 232 -9.24 1.38 -11.25
N ALA A 233 -8.07 1.30 -10.61
CA ALA A 233 -7.94 1.39 -9.16
C ALA A 233 -8.37 2.76 -8.61
N ASN A 234 -8.00 3.85 -9.29
CA ASN A 234 -8.39 5.20 -8.90
C ASN A 234 -9.92 5.38 -8.89
N GLU A 235 -10.63 4.85 -9.88
CA GLU A 235 -12.08 5.04 -10.03
C GLU A 235 -12.91 4.29 -8.97
N ILE A 236 -12.36 3.24 -8.36
CA ILE A 236 -13.03 2.51 -7.27
C ILE A 236 -12.45 2.82 -5.88
N GLY A 237 -11.45 3.70 -5.79
CA GLY A 237 -10.78 4.04 -4.54
C GLY A 237 -9.91 2.92 -3.96
N ALA A 238 -9.41 2.01 -4.80
CA ALA A 238 -8.39 1.02 -4.42
C ALA A 238 -7.00 1.67 -4.34
N ASN A 239 -6.00 0.95 -3.84
CA ASN A 239 -4.63 1.49 -3.78
C ASN A 239 -3.98 1.53 -5.18
N ALA A 240 -4.17 2.64 -5.90
CA ALA A 240 -3.71 2.81 -7.27
C ALA A 240 -2.18 2.75 -7.41
N MET A 241 -1.43 3.30 -6.46
CA MET A 241 0.04 3.26 -6.46
C MET A 241 0.54 1.81 -6.33
N LEU A 242 -0.06 1.03 -5.43
CA LEU A 242 0.27 -0.38 -5.25
C LEU A 242 -0.05 -1.18 -6.52
N VAL A 243 -1.21 -0.95 -7.14
CA VAL A 243 -1.58 -1.60 -8.41
C VAL A 243 -0.61 -1.26 -9.53
N ARG A 244 -0.24 0.02 -9.67
CA ARG A 244 0.73 0.47 -10.67
C ARG A 244 2.06 -0.26 -10.48
N VAL A 245 2.60 -0.28 -9.26
CA VAL A 245 3.85 -0.98 -8.95
C VAL A 245 3.71 -2.48 -9.18
N GLY A 246 2.66 -3.11 -8.67
CA GLY A 246 2.39 -4.53 -8.88
C GLY A 246 2.38 -4.90 -10.37
N ALA A 247 1.72 -4.10 -11.20
CA ALA A 247 1.68 -4.27 -12.64
C ALA A 247 3.05 -4.11 -13.32
N LEU A 248 3.92 -3.22 -12.85
CA LEU A 248 5.27 -3.07 -13.41
C LEU A 248 6.15 -4.32 -13.20
N TYR A 249 5.93 -5.05 -12.10
CA TYR A 249 6.75 -6.20 -11.72
C TYR A 249 6.08 -7.56 -11.99
N HIS A 250 4.79 -7.62 -12.33
CA HIS A 250 4.05 -8.90 -12.39
C HIS A 250 4.71 -9.96 -13.29
N ASP A 251 5.35 -9.50 -14.35
CA ASP A 251 5.88 -10.31 -15.45
C ASP A 251 7.41 -10.47 -15.43
N ILE A 252 8.09 -10.06 -14.36
CA ILE A 252 9.56 -10.01 -14.33
C ILE A 252 10.22 -11.38 -14.54
N GLY A 253 9.52 -12.49 -14.23
CA GLY A 253 10.04 -13.84 -14.45
C GLY A 253 10.25 -14.17 -15.93
N LYS A 254 9.49 -13.55 -16.84
CA LYS A 254 9.65 -13.74 -18.30
C LYS A 254 11.05 -13.41 -18.80
N MET A 255 11.79 -12.55 -18.08
CA MET A 255 13.15 -12.14 -18.45
C MET A 255 14.20 -13.25 -18.35
N LEU A 256 13.90 -14.39 -17.68
CA LEU A 256 14.79 -15.55 -17.68
C LEU A 256 14.75 -16.31 -19.01
N HIS A 257 13.59 -16.31 -19.68
CA HIS A 257 13.34 -17.06 -20.90
C HIS A 257 12.55 -16.22 -21.93
N PRO A 258 13.05 -15.02 -22.32
CA PRO A 258 12.24 -14.03 -23.05
C PRO A 258 11.72 -14.53 -24.39
N SER A 259 12.49 -15.34 -25.12
CA SER A 259 12.12 -15.86 -26.45
C SER A 259 10.88 -16.75 -26.46
N PHE A 260 10.47 -17.30 -25.32
CA PHE A 260 9.26 -18.11 -25.18
C PHE A 260 7.99 -17.27 -24.98
N PHE A 261 8.10 -15.94 -24.94
CA PHE A 261 6.95 -15.06 -24.79
C PHE A 261 6.80 -14.23 -26.07
N THR A 262 5.63 -14.33 -26.71
CA THR A 262 5.37 -13.80 -28.05
C THR A 262 5.67 -12.31 -28.19
N GLU A 263 5.45 -11.53 -27.15
CA GLU A 263 5.71 -10.09 -27.13
C GLU A 263 7.21 -9.75 -27.24
N ASN A 264 8.11 -10.69 -26.92
CA ASN A 264 9.56 -10.51 -27.00
C ASN A 264 10.19 -11.18 -28.23
N GLN A 265 9.41 -11.88 -29.05
CA GLN A 265 9.92 -12.56 -30.24
C GLN A 265 10.24 -11.52 -31.33
N ILE A 266 11.51 -11.44 -31.72
CA ILE A 266 12.00 -10.51 -32.75
C ILE A 266 11.95 -11.16 -34.15
N THR A 267 12.08 -12.49 -34.21
CA THR A 267 12.07 -13.28 -35.44
C THR A 267 10.74 -14.03 -35.57
N ASN A 268 10.40 -14.46 -36.79
CA ASN A 268 9.23 -15.32 -37.04
C ASN A 268 9.42 -16.78 -36.58
N VAL A 269 10.49 -17.09 -35.82
CA VAL A 269 10.76 -18.45 -35.33
C VAL A 269 10.24 -18.54 -33.90
N ASN A 270 9.23 -19.39 -33.69
CA ASN A 270 8.66 -19.61 -32.37
C ASN A 270 9.32 -20.86 -31.73
N PRO A 271 10.07 -20.73 -30.63
CA PRO A 271 10.74 -21.87 -29.99
C PRO A 271 9.75 -22.91 -29.46
N HIS A 272 8.47 -22.58 -29.30
CA HIS A 272 7.42 -23.53 -28.95
C HIS A 272 7.10 -24.55 -30.06
N ASP A 273 7.53 -24.31 -31.30
CA ASP A 273 7.30 -25.23 -32.41
C ASP A 273 8.16 -26.50 -32.31
N GLU A 274 9.28 -26.43 -31.57
CA GLU A 274 10.21 -27.55 -31.33
C GLU A 274 9.95 -28.29 -30.01
N LEU A 275 8.95 -27.86 -29.23
CA LEU A 275 8.64 -28.42 -27.91
C LEU A 275 7.30 -29.15 -27.89
N LEU A 276 7.17 -30.11 -26.96
CA LEU A 276 5.87 -30.69 -26.66
C LEU A 276 4.96 -29.62 -26.03
N PRO A 277 3.62 -29.68 -26.25
CA PRO A 277 2.71 -28.70 -25.68
C PRO A 277 2.78 -28.61 -24.15
N LYS A 278 2.98 -29.77 -23.49
CA LYS A 278 3.18 -29.85 -22.04
C LYS A 278 4.45 -29.12 -21.56
N GLU A 279 5.54 -29.21 -22.31
CA GLU A 279 6.80 -28.50 -21.98
C GLU A 279 6.65 -26.99 -22.17
N SER A 280 5.98 -26.60 -23.25
CA SER A 280 5.64 -25.20 -23.53
C SER A 280 4.78 -24.58 -22.43
N ALA A 281 3.72 -25.30 -22.01
CA ALA A 281 2.86 -24.88 -20.90
C ALA A 281 3.66 -24.74 -19.59
N LYS A 282 4.56 -25.68 -19.30
CA LYS A 282 5.42 -25.61 -18.11
C LYS A 282 6.32 -24.37 -18.11
N ILE A 283 6.95 -24.04 -19.23
CA ILE A 283 7.78 -22.82 -19.35
C ILE A 283 6.92 -21.57 -19.10
N ILE A 284 5.74 -21.51 -19.69
CA ILE A 284 4.82 -20.38 -19.52
C ILE A 284 4.35 -20.28 -18.07
N ILE A 285 3.96 -21.38 -17.42
CA ILE A 285 3.49 -21.34 -16.03
C ILE A 285 4.63 -20.94 -15.07
N ASN A 286 5.85 -21.40 -15.33
CA ASN A 286 7.00 -21.19 -14.45
C ASN A 286 7.44 -19.73 -14.33
N HIS A 287 7.09 -18.82 -15.27
CA HIS A 287 7.45 -17.41 -15.14
C HIS A 287 6.95 -16.78 -13.84
N VAL A 288 5.84 -17.31 -13.28
CA VAL A 288 5.31 -16.86 -11.98
C VAL A 288 6.29 -17.22 -10.86
N ILE A 289 6.76 -18.47 -10.82
CA ILE A 289 7.70 -18.96 -9.80
C ILE A 289 9.05 -18.23 -9.95
N ASP A 290 9.56 -18.14 -11.17
CA ASP A 290 10.78 -17.42 -11.51
C ASP A 290 10.70 -15.94 -11.10
N GLY A 291 9.54 -15.31 -11.34
CA GLY A 291 9.27 -13.94 -10.94
C GLY A 291 9.27 -13.76 -9.43
N ILE A 292 8.67 -14.69 -8.67
CA ILE A 292 8.67 -14.67 -7.20
C ILE A 292 10.09 -14.80 -6.65
N GLU A 293 10.89 -15.72 -7.18
CA GLU A 293 12.29 -15.92 -6.76
C GLU A 293 13.14 -14.67 -7.04
N LEU A 294 12.99 -14.10 -8.22
CA LEU A 294 13.68 -12.89 -8.63
C LEU A 294 13.28 -11.68 -7.78
N ALA A 295 11.98 -11.53 -7.48
CA ALA A 295 11.45 -10.48 -6.63
C ALA A 295 12.04 -10.58 -5.20
N ARG A 296 12.05 -11.78 -4.61
CA ARG A 296 12.64 -12.03 -3.29
C ARG A 296 14.14 -11.73 -3.27
N LYS A 297 14.87 -12.16 -4.29
CA LYS A 297 16.32 -11.87 -4.44
C LYS A 297 16.62 -10.37 -4.50
N ASN A 298 15.68 -9.58 -5.02
CA ASN A 298 15.77 -8.12 -5.09
C ASN A 298 15.08 -7.40 -3.92
N ASN A 299 14.67 -8.12 -2.88
CA ASN A 299 14.01 -7.58 -1.68
C ASN A 299 12.73 -6.79 -1.98
N LEU A 300 11.97 -7.18 -3.01
CA LEU A 300 10.66 -6.61 -3.24
C LEU A 300 9.72 -6.96 -2.08
N PRO A 301 8.85 -6.03 -1.65
CA PRO A 301 7.90 -6.33 -0.58
C PRO A 301 6.90 -7.41 -0.97
N ASP A 302 6.44 -8.21 0.00
CA ASP A 302 5.48 -9.29 -0.26
C ASP A 302 4.20 -8.81 -0.94
N ARG A 303 3.71 -7.61 -0.60
CA ARG A 303 2.54 -7.02 -1.28
C ARG A 303 2.72 -6.81 -2.79
N VAL A 304 3.96 -6.65 -3.27
CA VAL A 304 4.27 -6.56 -4.71
C VAL A 304 4.43 -7.97 -5.30
N ILE A 305 5.06 -8.89 -4.55
CA ILE A 305 5.20 -10.31 -4.94
C ILE A 305 3.82 -10.97 -5.07
N ASP A 306 2.84 -10.51 -4.31
CA ASP A 306 1.45 -10.99 -4.38
C ASP A 306 0.83 -10.79 -5.76
N PHE A 307 1.16 -9.70 -6.46
CA PHE A 307 0.72 -9.50 -7.84
C PHE A 307 1.36 -10.51 -8.80
N ILE A 308 2.65 -10.81 -8.62
CA ILE A 308 3.34 -11.83 -9.43
C ILE A 308 2.68 -13.19 -9.23
N ARG A 309 2.43 -13.61 -7.98
CA ARG A 309 1.88 -14.96 -7.72
C ARG A 309 0.42 -15.15 -8.13
N SER A 310 -0.40 -14.09 -8.13
CA SER A 310 -1.86 -14.23 -8.28
C SER A 310 -2.43 -13.70 -9.59
N HIS A 311 -1.66 -12.99 -10.44
CA HIS A 311 -2.22 -12.28 -11.60
C HIS A 311 -2.88 -13.21 -12.63
N HIS A 312 -2.49 -14.48 -12.70
CA HIS A 312 -3.16 -15.49 -13.53
C HIS A 312 -4.15 -16.39 -12.77
N GLY A 313 -4.26 -16.26 -11.44
CA GLY A 313 -5.10 -17.13 -10.62
C GLY A 313 -4.88 -18.61 -10.92
N SER A 314 -5.95 -19.32 -11.23
CA SER A 314 -5.93 -20.74 -11.63
C SER A 314 -6.27 -20.94 -13.11
N THR A 315 -6.05 -19.93 -13.94
CA THR A 315 -6.42 -19.97 -15.36
C THR A 315 -5.71 -21.10 -16.12
N LEU A 316 -6.31 -21.53 -17.21
CA LEU A 316 -5.79 -22.58 -18.07
C LEU A 316 -4.95 -21.97 -19.18
N VAL A 317 -3.74 -22.49 -19.41
CA VAL A 317 -2.92 -22.19 -20.58
C VAL A 317 -3.54 -22.87 -21.81
N TYR A 318 -4.65 -22.29 -22.26
CA TYR A 318 -5.65 -22.93 -23.12
C TYR A 318 -5.08 -23.39 -24.47
N TYR A 319 -4.22 -22.59 -25.10
CA TYR A 319 -3.65 -22.92 -26.41
C TYR A 319 -2.85 -24.24 -26.37
N PHE A 320 -1.95 -24.38 -25.41
CA PHE A 320 -1.13 -25.59 -25.29
C PHE A 320 -1.91 -26.79 -24.76
N TYR A 321 -2.92 -26.56 -23.90
CA TYR A 321 -3.85 -27.61 -23.51
C TYR A 321 -4.58 -28.19 -24.73
N LYS A 322 -5.14 -27.33 -25.59
CA LYS A 322 -5.83 -27.78 -26.82
C LYS A 322 -4.90 -28.51 -27.78
N LYS A 323 -3.67 -28.01 -27.96
CA LYS A 323 -2.65 -28.68 -28.77
C LYS A 323 -2.26 -30.06 -28.21
N GLN A 324 -2.28 -30.24 -26.88
CA GLN A 324 -2.06 -31.55 -26.27
C GLN A 324 -3.25 -32.50 -26.50
N GLN A 325 -4.49 -32.00 -26.45
CA GLN A 325 -5.69 -32.80 -26.72
C GLN A 325 -5.76 -33.34 -28.16
N GLU A 326 -5.04 -32.72 -29.10
CA GLU A 326 -4.89 -33.23 -30.46
C GLU A 326 -3.92 -34.42 -30.55
N LEU A 327 -3.04 -34.59 -29.55
CA LEU A 327 -2.05 -35.66 -29.49
C LEU A 327 -2.53 -36.85 -28.64
N GLU A 328 -3.31 -36.58 -27.59
CA GLU A 328 -3.76 -37.55 -26.58
C GLU A 328 -5.20 -37.23 -26.17
N GLU A 329 -6.08 -38.24 -26.07
CA GLU A 329 -7.50 -38.03 -25.72
C GLU A 329 -7.71 -37.65 -24.25
N ASP A 330 -6.93 -38.21 -23.33
CA ASP A 330 -7.06 -38.01 -21.88
C ASP A 330 -5.92 -37.13 -21.36
N VAL A 331 -6.12 -35.82 -21.44
CA VAL A 331 -5.13 -34.82 -21.00
C VAL A 331 -5.50 -34.31 -19.62
N ASP A 332 -4.58 -34.48 -18.67
CA ASP A 332 -4.71 -33.88 -17.34
C ASP A 332 -4.66 -32.34 -17.42
N GLU A 333 -5.82 -31.72 -17.23
CA GLU A 333 -5.99 -30.27 -17.25
C GLU A 333 -5.16 -29.55 -16.17
N ALA A 334 -4.90 -30.20 -15.02
CA ALA A 334 -4.13 -29.63 -13.93
C ALA A 334 -2.68 -29.32 -14.35
N ALA A 335 -2.12 -30.08 -15.29
CA ALA A 335 -0.78 -29.85 -15.82
C ALA A 335 -0.65 -28.57 -16.67
N PHE A 336 -1.79 -27.96 -17.05
CA PHE A 336 -1.85 -26.76 -17.90
C PHE A 336 -2.45 -25.57 -17.16
N ARG A 337 -2.79 -25.70 -15.87
CA ARG A 337 -3.32 -24.60 -15.06
C ARG A 337 -2.23 -23.93 -14.26
N TYR A 338 -2.36 -22.61 -14.09
CA TYR A 338 -1.56 -21.89 -13.10
C TYR A 338 -1.89 -22.42 -11.70
N PRO A 339 -0.90 -22.54 -10.82
CA PRO A 339 -1.10 -23.10 -9.47
C PRO A 339 -1.85 -22.16 -8.52
N GLY A 340 -2.11 -20.91 -8.92
CA GLY A 340 -2.63 -19.88 -8.03
C GLY A 340 -1.56 -19.26 -7.13
N PRO A 341 -1.98 -18.53 -6.07
CA PRO A 341 -3.36 -18.42 -5.58
C PRO A 341 -4.28 -17.58 -6.47
N LEU A 342 -5.60 -17.68 -6.25
CA LEU A 342 -6.56 -16.73 -6.82
C LEU A 342 -6.29 -15.30 -6.29
N PRO A 343 -6.63 -14.25 -7.06
CA PRO A 343 -6.74 -12.90 -6.53
C PRO A 343 -7.53 -12.86 -5.23
N PHE A 344 -6.99 -12.16 -4.24
CA PHE A 344 -7.53 -12.11 -2.88
C PHE A 344 -7.73 -10.67 -2.37
N SER A 345 -7.47 -9.68 -3.24
CA SER A 345 -7.72 -8.26 -2.96
C SER A 345 -8.29 -7.60 -4.20
N LYS A 346 -8.92 -6.43 -4.01
CA LYS A 346 -9.37 -5.59 -5.14
C LYS A 346 -8.22 -5.30 -6.08
N GLU A 347 -7.04 -4.97 -5.54
CA GLU A 347 -5.86 -4.62 -6.31
C GLU A 347 -5.34 -5.77 -7.18
N THR A 348 -5.27 -7.00 -6.65
CA THR A 348 -4.82 -8.17 -7.42
C THR A 348 -5.85 -8.60 -8.46
N ALA A 349 -7.15 -8.43 -8.19
CA ALA A 349 -8.22 -8.66 -9.15
C ALA A 349 -8.19 -7.63 -10.31
N ILE A 350 -7.93 -6.35 -10.00
CA ILE A 350 -7.74 -5.29 -11.01
C ILE A 350 -6.57 -5.63 -11.94
N LEU A 351 -5.44 -6.11 -11.39
CA LEU A 351 -4.31 -6.52 -12.21
C LEU A 351 -4.71 -7.65 -13.16
N MET A 352 -5.33 -8.72 -12.65
CA MET A 352 -5.76 -9.86 -13.48
C MET A 352 -6.69 -9.44 -14.63
N MET A 353 -7.66 -8.55 -14.36
CA MET A 353 -8.54 -8.02 -15.40
C MET A 353 -7.77 -7.19 -16.43
N SER A 354 -6.89 -6.29 -15.97
CA SER A 354 -6.16 -5.36 -16.84
C SER A 354 -5.13 -6.08 -17.71
N ASP A 355 -4.40 -7.05 -17.15
CA ASP A 355 -3.45 -7.90 -17.85
C ASP A 355 -4.14 -8.69 -18.97
N SER A 356 -5.20 -9.43 -18.63
CA SER A 356 -5.93 -10.24 -19.60
C SER A 356 -6.54 -9.41 -20.73
N VAL A 357 -7.05 -8.21 -20.42
CA VAL A 357 -7.62 -7.29 -21.40
C VAL A 357 -6.55 -6.69 -22.32
N GLU A 358 -5.41 -6.24 -21.78
CA GLU A 358 -4.30 -5.72 -22.60
C GLU A 358 -3.76 -6.82 -23.51
N ALA A 359 -3.42 -7.98 -22.94
CA ALA A 359 -2.74 -9.06 -23.64
C ALA A 359 -3.61 -9.58 -24.79
N ALA A 360 -4.90 -9.77 -24.53
CA ALA A 360 -5.83 -10.22 -25.54
C ALA A 360 -6.11 -9.13 -26.59
N SER A 361 -6.12 -7.83 -26.22
CA SER A 361 -6.43 -6.76 -27.17
C SER A 361 -5.43 -6.67 -28.34
N LYS A 362 -4.18 -7.12 -28.14
CA LYS A 362 -3.15 -7.19 -29.19
C LYS A 362 -3.56 -8.04 -30.40
N SER A 363 -4.52 -8.94 -30.24
CA SER A 363 -5.09 -9.74 -31.33
C SER A 363 -6.14 -9.02 -32.19
N LEU A 364 -6.65 -7.87 -31.72
CA LEU A 364 -7.68 -7.10 -32.41
C LEU A 364 -7.11 -6.40 -33.65
N LYS A 365 -7.74 -6.65 -34.81
CA LYS A 365 -7.43 -5.98 -36.07
C LYS A 365 -8.52 -4.96 -36.37
N ASN A 366 -8.16 -3.68 -36.47
CA ASN A 366 -9.07 -2.57 -36.75
C ASN A 366 -10.34 -2.57 -35.85
N PRO A 367 -10.19 -2.55 -34.51
CA PRO A 367 -11.34 -2.65 -33.62
C PRO A 367 -12.28 -1.45 -33.74
N THR A 368 -13.59 -1.68 -33.59
CA THR A 368 -14.59 -0.62 -33.41
C THR A 368 -14.93 -0.46 -31.92
N PHE A 369 -15.67 0.60 -31.56
CA PHE A 369 -16.12 0.81 -30.18
C PHE A 369 -16.95 -0.39 -29.65
N LEU A 370 -17.91 -0.88 -30.45
CA LEU A 370 -18.72 -2.05 -30.09
C LEU A 370 -17.87 -3.31 -29.92
N MET A 371 -16.85 -3.50 -30.77
CA MET A 371 -15.95 -4.63 -30.63
C MET A 371 -15.16 -4.56 -29.32
N ILE A 372 -14.65 -3.38 -28.92
CA ILE A 372 -13.95 -3.23 -27.63
C ILE A 372 -14.91 -3.49 -26.46
N ASP A 373 -16.14 -2.99 -26.55
CA ASP A 373 -17.16 -3.15 -25.51
C ASP A 373 -17.45 -4.64 -25.23
N GLU A 374 -17.83 -5.39 -26.28
CA GLU A 374 -18.10 -6.83 -26.19
C GLU A 374 -16.85 -7.62 -25.79
N PHE A 375 -15.68 -7.19 -26.25
CA PHE A 375 -14.41 -7.86 -25.99
C PHE A 375 -14.03 -7.82 -24.51
N VAL A 376 -14.08 -6.63 -23.89
CA VAL A 376 -13.79 -6.46 -22.46
C VAL A 376 -14.81 -7.23 -21.62
N ASP A 377 -16.10 -7.17 -21.97
CA ASP A 377 -17.14 -7.87 -21.23
C ASP A 377 -16.96 -9.38 -21.29
N LYS A 378 -16.61 -9.93 -22.46
CA LYS A 378 -16.39 -11.37 -22.63
C LYS A 378 -15.23 -11.88 -21.76
N ILE A 379 -14.11 -11.15 -21.72
CA ILE A 379 -12.93 -11.56 -20.93
C ILE A 379 -13.28 -11.59 -19.45
N ILE A 380 -13.84 -10.48 -18.95
CA ILE A 380 -14.11 -10.34 -17.52
C ILE A 380 -15.25 -11.26 -17.09
N ALA A 381 -16.29 -11.45 -17.91
CA ALA A 381 -17.34 -12.43 -17.65
C ALA A 381 -16.78 -13.87 -17.60
N GLY A 382 -15.80 -14.20 -18.45
CA GLY A 382 -15.11 -15.50 -18.41
C GLY A 382 -14.35 -15.71 -17.09
N GLN A 383 -13.63 -14.69 -16.61
CA GLN A 383 -12.94 -14.75 -15.32
C GLN A 383 -13.92 -14.90 -14.15
N MET A 384 -15.05 -14.18 -14.19
CA MET A 384 -16.12 -14.30 -13.19
C MET A 384 -16.75 -15.70 -13.19
N ALA A 385 -17.08 -16.24 -14.37
CA ALA A 385 -17.67 -17.57 -14.50
C ALA A 385 -16.72 -18.70 -14.07
N ALA A 386 -15.41 -18.43 -14.07
CA ALA A 386 -14.38 -19.34 -13.58
C ALA A 386 -14.01 -19.07 -12.10
N ASP A 387 -14.86 -18.36 -11.35
CA ASP A 387 -14.71 -18.03 -9.93
C ASP A 387 -13.34 -17.42 -9.56
N GLN A 388 -12.67 -16.72 -10.49
CA GLN A 388 -11.33 -16.21 -10.25
C GLN A 388 -11.29 -15.10 -9.19
N PHE A 389 -12.43 -14.45 -8.92
CA PHE A 389 -12.53 -13.35 -7.95
C PHE A 389 -13.15 -13.76 -6.62
N ILE A 390 -13.41 -15.05 -6.39
CA ILE A 390 -14.20 -15.51 -5.22
C ILE A 390 -13.55 -15.17 -3.87
N ASN A 391 -12.23 -15.01 -3.83
CA ASN A 391 -11.47 -14.66 -2.63
C ASN A 391 -11.16 -13.15 -2.52
N ALA A 392 -11.50 -12.36 -3.53
CA ALA A 392 -11.27 -10.93 -3.53
C ALA A 392 -12.54 -10.20 -3.06
N ASP A 393 -12.39 -9.27 -2.11
CA ASP A 393 -13.48 -8.40 -1.65
C ASP A 393 -13.83 -7.31 -2.70
N ILE A 394 -14.10 -7.72 -3.94
CA ILE A 394 -14.44 -6.86 -5.07
C ILE A 394 -15.92 -7.03 -5.40
N THR A 395 -16.66 -5.93 -5.37
CA THR A 395 -18.10 -5.95 -5.62
C THR A 395 -18.41 -5.98 -7.12
N PHE A 396 -19.56 -6.53 -7.49
CA PHE A 396 -20.04 -6.48 -8.89
C PHE A 396 -20.10 -5.05 -9.43
N LYS A 397 -20.51 -4.08 -8.59
CA LYS A 397 -20.51 -2.66 -8.95
C LYS A 397 -19.11 -2.14 -9.31
N GLU A 398 -18.09 -2.52 -8.54
CA GLU A 398 -16.70 -2.14 -8.82
C GLU A 398 -16.19 -2.79 -10.11
N ILE A 399 -16.54 -4.06 -10.38
CA ILE A 399 -16.20 -4.74 -11.64
C ILE A 399 -16.79 -3.98 -12.85
N GLU A 400 -18.05 -3.54 -12.77
CA GLU A 400 -18.70 -2.77 -13.84
C GLU A 400 -18.01 -1.41 -14.06
N ILE A 401 -17.56 -0.74 -12.99
CA ILE A 401 -16.78 0.49 -13.10
C ILE A 401 -15.43 0.21 -13.77
N ILE A 402 -14.72 -0.85 -13.37
CA ILE A 402 -13.45 -1.25 -13.96
C ILE A 402 -13.61 -1.54 -15.47
N LYS A 403 -14.62 -2.32 -15.86
CA LYS A 403 -14.94 -2.59 -17.28
C LYS A 403 -15.06 -1.29 -18.07
N LYS A 404 -15.85 -0.33 -17.57
CA LYS A 404 -16.03 0.97 -18.22
C LYS A 404 -14.71 1.71 -18.42
N VAL A 405 -13.84 1.72 -17.41
CA VAL A 405 -12.52 2.36 -17.48
C VAL A 405 -11.63 1.67 -18.51
N LEU A 406 -11.56 0.34 -18.49
CA LEU A 406 -10.75 -0.44 -19.43
C LEU A 406 -11.22 -0.23 -20.87
N LYS A 407 -12.55 -0.26 -21.11
CA LYS A 407 -13.16 0.05 -22.42
C LYS A 407 -12.72 1.42 -22.90
N GLN A 408 -12.90 2.47 -22.08
CA GLN A 408 -12.52 3.84 -22.43
C GLN A 408 -11.01 3.98 -22.72
N LYS A 409 -10.15 3.35 -21.90
CA LYS A 409 -8.70 3.41 -22.10
C LYS A 409 -8.27 2.70 -23.37
N LEU A 410 -8.82 1.52 -23.67
CA LEU A 410 -8.56 0.83 -24.93
C LEU A 410 -9.04 1.65 -26.14
N THR A 411 -10.24 2.23 -26.09
CA THR A 411 -10.73 3.13 -27.17
C THR A 411 -9.73 4.26 -27.45
N ASN A 412 -9.14 4.85 -26.41
CA ASN A 412 -8.12 5.88 -26.56
C ASN A 412 -6.81 5.35 -27.15
N ILE A 413 -6.35 4.17 -26.74
CA ILE A 413 -5.13 3.53 -27.27
C ILE A 413 -5.28 3.23 -28.77
N TYR A 414 -6.45 2.79 -29.21
CA TYR A 414 -6.75 2.53 -30.63
C TYR A 414 -7.20 3.78 -31.41
N HIS A 415 -7.19 4.97 -30.79
CA HIS A 415 -7.60 6.24 -31.40
C HIS A 415 -8.98 6.22 -32.07
N LEU A 416 -9.92 5.45 -31.51
CA LEU A 416 -11.26 5.32 -32.09
C LEU A 416 -12.09 6.56 -31.80
N ARG A 417 -12.82 7.04 -32.81
CA ARG A 417 -13.80 8.13 -32.65
C ARG A 417 -15.16 7.53 -32.33
N VAL A 418 -15.87 8.12 -31.37
CA VAL A 418 -17.27 7.80 -31.12
C VAL A 418 -18.07 8.40 -32.27
N GLU A 419 -18.52 7.56 -33.20
CA GLU A 419 -19.53 7.97 -34.18
C GLU A 419 -20.88 8.03 -33.46
N TYR A 420 -21.46 9.23 -33.41
CA TYR A 420 -22.84 9.38 -32.94
C TYR A 420 -23.76 8.85 -34.05
N PRO A 421 -24.71 7.96 -33.73
CA PRO A 421 -25.72 7.56 -34.71
C PRO A 421 -26.56 8.78 -35.11
N GLU A 422 -26.88 8.89 -36.41
CA GLU A 422 -27.88 9.85 -36.94
C GLU A 422 -29.28 9.57 -36.40
#